data_AF-A0A813D697-F1
#
_entry.id   AF-A0A813D697-F1
#
_cell.length_a   1.000
_cell.length_b   1.000
_cell.length_c   1.000
_cell.angle_alpha   90.00
_cell.angle_beta   90.00
_cell.angle_gamma   90.00
#
_symmetry.space_group_name_H-M   'P 1'
#
loop_
_entity.id
_entity.type
_entity.pdbx_description
1 polymer ?
#
loop_
_entity_poly.entity_id
_entity_poly.type
_entity_poly.pdbx_seq_one_letter_code
_entity_poly.pdbx_strand_id
1 'polypeptide(L)'
;MVRRSPSMLRAAPLLLAAGAVLGSFSALPSAFLQGFSGSPTPSSQNSRALSPRGTQSSAGRPGASTSRRAFGEAAEAASAMVELFGRGMVGLGVLYTAMSMEEYVYHRYFQHLGMNKLDFSRAVRTQLSLSTYKGDGHVEHHRETLDDMTLDPRENENNNNALMLDADPLRGTAFPWVATLYMTTSTLLVAYLPLSFLGWSSAVIVGVVVAAVLLHALVWNALHPAMHGLPDVPITTGVPSAPLAGLRDSALFAHLRNYHAAHHRIEGSHGNYNVCCPMFDELVGTYVGEIPAKQPQVA
;
A
#
# COMPACT_ATOMS: atom_id res chain seq x y z
N MET A 1 24.08 -42.27 43.54
CA MET A 1 25.09 -42.60 42.52
C MET A 1 24.98 -41.57 41.40
N VAL A 2 26.12 -40.96 41.04
CA VAL A 2 26.30 -39.79 40.17
C VAL A 2 26.40 -40.21 38.70
N ARG A 3 25.87 -39.39 37.77
CA ARG A 3 26.53 -38.88 36.53
C ARG A 3 25.49 -38.12 35.67
N ARG A 4 25.49 -36.79 35.69
CA ARG A 4 26.20 -35.84 34.79
C ARG A 4 25.78 -35.94 33.32
N SER A 5 25.15 -34.83 32.90
CA SER A 5 24.82 -34.37 31.56
C SER A 5 26.04 -34.32 30.62
N PRO A 6 25.81 -34.34 29.29
CA PRO A 6 26.57 -33.53 28.36
C PRO A 6 25.69 -32.47 27.70
N SER A 7 26.02 -31.21 28.02
CA SER A 7 26.12 -30.08 27.11
C SER A 7 25.85 -30.34 25.62
N MET A 8 24.82 -29.70 25.08
CA MET A 8 24.79 -29.31 23.66
C MET A 8 25.06 -27.82 23.53
N LEU A 9 26.34 -27.51 23.32
CA LEU A 9 26.76 -26.34 22.57
C LEU A 9 26.38 -26.56 21.10
N ARG A 10 25.45 -25.77 20.57
CA ARG A 10 25.44 -25.40 19.16
C ARG A 10 25.22 -23.90 19.06
N ALA A 11 26.28 -23.22 18.65
CA ALA A 11 26.24 -21.86 18.17
C ALA A 11 25.52 -21.82 16.81
N ALA A 12 24.64 -20.84 16.64
CA ALA A 12 24.45 -20.13 15.39
C ALA A 12 23.92 -18.73 15.70
N PRO A 13 24.67 -17.66 15.35
CA PRO A 13 24.17 -16.29 15.37
C PRO A 13 23.55 -15.98 14.01
N LEU A 14 22.36 -15.39 13.96
CA LEU A 14 21.97 -14.44 12.90
C LEU A 14 20.55 -13.91 13.17
N LEU A 15 20.36 -12.64 12.79
CA LEU A 15 19.08 -11.91 12.68
C LEU A 15 18.50 -11.30 13.96
N LEU A 16 19.21 -10.30 14.47
CA LEU A 16 18.60 -9.15 15.14
C LEU A 16 18.99 -7.89 14.38
N ALA A 17 18.26 -7.63 13.30
CA ALA A 17 18.26 -6.35 12.57
C ALA A 17 16.82 -6.03 12.16
N ALA A 18 15.94 -5.86 13.15
CA ALA A 18 14.59 -5.34 12.95
C ALA A 18 14.14 -4.40 14.09
N GLY A 19 15.07 -3.98 14.95
CA GLY A 19 14.77 -3.20 16.15
C GLY A 19 15.65 -1.96 16.28
N ALA A 20 15.63 -1.06 15.29
CA ALA A 20 16.26 0.27 15.40
C ALA A 20 15.82 1.27 14.30
N VAL A 21 14.53 1.37 13.97
CA VAL A 21 14.01 2.46 13.08
C VAL A 21 13.00 3.37 13.78
N LEU A 22 12.73 3.17 15.07
CA LEU A 22 11.87 4.06 15.87
C LEU A 22 12.66 5.09 16.70
N GLY A 23 13.69 5.69 16.10
CA GLY A 23 14.46 6.76 16.72
C GLY A 23 14.58 7.95 15.78
N SER A 24 13.99 9.07 16.18
CA SER A 24 14.24 10.43 15.64
C SER A 24 13.39 10.89 14.45
N PHE A 25 12.08 11.07 14.66
CA PHE A 25 11.29 12.08 13.94
C PHE A 25 11.20 13.36 14.78
N SER A 26 12.33 14.06 14.91
CA SER A 26 12.38 15.38 15.56
C SER A 26 13.28 16.32 14.77
N ALA A 27 12.83 16.63 13.55
CA ALA A 27 13.00 17.92 12.84
C ALA A 27 12.65 17.70 11.36
N LEU A 28 11.50 18.23 10.91
CA LEU A 28 11.28 18.47 9.49
C LEU A 28 12.19 19.66 9.11
N PRO A 29 13.17 19.49 8.20
CA PRO A 29 13.87 20.64 7.67
C PRO A 29 12.92 21.40 6.75
N SER A 30 12.79 22.72 6.97
CA SER A 30 12.03 23.68 6.16
C SER A 30 12.52 23.83 4.71
N ALA A 31 13.20 22.83 4.15
CA ALA A 31 13.80 22.85 2.82
C ALA A 31 12.85 22.37 1.71
N PHE A 32 11.59 22.04 2.01
CA PHE A 32 10.65 21.47 1.04
C PHE A 32 10.05 22.49 0.04
N LEU A 33 10.48 23.76 0.05
CA LEU A 33 9.92 24.81 -0.82
C LEU A 33 10.92 25.50 -1.78
N GLN A 34 12.16 25.04 -1.93
CA GLN A 34 13.16 25.73 -2.81
C GLN A 34 13.87 24.83 -3.83
N GLY A 35 13.24 23.76 -4.30
CA GLY A 35 13.91 22.73 -5.12
C GLY A 35 13.48 22.60 -6.59
N PHE A 36 13.20 23.68 -7.34
CA PHE A 36 12.97 23.60 -8.80
C PHE A 36 13.58 24.76 -9.60
N SER A 37 14.76 25.23 -9.22
CA SER A 37 15.57 26.13 -10.04
C SER A 37 17.03 25.68 -10.03
N GLY A 38 17.33 24.67 -10.84
CA GLY A 38 18.70 24.22 -11.10
C GLY A 38 19.04 24.48 -12.56
N SER A 39 19.39 25.72 -12.89
CA SER A 39 20.06 26.03 -14.16
C SER A 39 21.50 25.49 -14.12
N PRO A 40 21.99 24.79 -15.16
CA PRO A 40 23.37 24.35 -15.20
C PRO A 40 24.31 25.54 -15.45
N THR A 41 25.19 25.84 -14.49
CA THR A 41 26.34 26.70 -14.67
C THR A 41 27.46 25.92 -15.38
N PRO A 42 27.95 26.36 -16.55
CA PRO A 42 29.15 25.79 -17.13
C PRO A 42 30.39 26.42 -16.47
N SER A 43 31.17 25.60 -15.78
CA SER A 43 32.51 25.94 -15.30
C SER A 43 33.49 25.99 -16.48
N SER A 44 33.89 27.20 -16.90
CA SER A 44 34.99 27.39 -17.84
C SER A 44 36.29 27.72 -17.11
N GLN A 45 37.15 26.72 -16.93
CA GLN A 45 38.59 26.94 -16.82
C GLN A 45 39.26 26.11 -17.92
N ASN A 46 39.89 26.79 -18.88
CA ASN A 46 41.06 26.25 -19.55
C ASN A 46 41.82 27.37 -20.27
N SER A 47 42.87 27.82 -19.62
CA SER A 47 43.97 28.57 -20.19
C SER A 47 44.75 27.66 -21.16
N ARG A 48 44.79 27.96 -22.46
CA ARG A 48 45.78 27.34 -23.34
C ARG A 48 46.31 28.29 -24.40
N ALA A 49 47.63 28.42 -24.33
CA ALA A 49 48.62 29.02 -25.21
C ALA A 49 48.23 29.25 -26.68
N LEU A 50 48.53 30.47 -27.13
CA LEU A 50 48.57 30.92 -28.51
C LEU A 50 49.61 30.11 -29.32
N SER A 51 49.18 29.55 -30.45
CA SER A 51 50.04 29.19 -31.58
C SER A 51 49.43 29.77 -32.85
N PRO A 52 50.18 30.51 -33.68
CA PRO A 52 49.67 31.08 -34.91
C PRO A 52 49.70 30.01 -36.01
N ARG A 53 48.53 29.62 -36.53
CA ARG A 53 48.45 28.71 -37.68
C ARG A 53 47.47 29.21 -38.73
N GLY A 54 48.05 29.60 -39.86
CA GLY A 54 47.56 29.47 -41.23
C GLY A 54 46.07 29.66 -41.48
N THR A 55 45.73 30.84 -42.00
CA THR A 55 44.50 31.13 -42.75
C THR A 55 44.41 30.25 -44.00
N GLN A 56 43.78 29.08 -43.89
CA GLN A 56 43.17 28.41 -45.04
C GLN A 56 41.68 28.73 -45.06
N SER A 57 41.33 29.70 -45.90
CA SER A 57 39.95 30.02 -46.28
C SER A 57 39.42 28.89 -47.17
N SER A 58 38.65 27.97 -46.58
CA SER A 58 37.76 27.10 -47.34
C SER A 58 36.33 27.55 -47.07
N ALA A 59 35.67 28.05 -48.12
CA ALA A 59 34.27 28.43 -48.11
C ALA A 59 33.39 27.17 -48.04
N GLY A 60 33.29 26.57 -46.85
CA GLY A 60 32.40 25.45 -46.56
C GLY A 60 30.96 25.93 -46.34
N ARG A 61 30.01 25.38 -47.11
CA ARG A 61 28.57 25.63 -47.01
C ARG A 61 28.08 25.51 -45.53
N PRO A 62 27.59 26.59 -44.91
CA PRO A 62 27.27 26.63 -43.47
C PRO A 62 25.95 25.95 -43.05
N GLY A 63 25.29 25.16 -43.91
CA GLY A 63 23.91 24.69 -43.65
C GLY A 63 23.74 23.26 -43.11
N ALA A 64 24.72 22.37 -43.28
CA ALA A 64 24.49 20.93 -43.07
C ALA A 64 24.80 20.40 -41.66
N SER A 65 25.65 21.09 -40.88
CA SER A 65 26.07 20.63 -39.55
C SER A 65 25.04 20.92 -38.45
N THR A 66 24.33 22.05 -38.53
CA THR A 66 23.34 22.47 -37.53
C THR A 66 22.12 21.56 -37.50
N SER A 67 21.68 21.09 -38.68
CA SER A 67 20.52 20.20 -38.78
C SER A 67 20.77 18.82 -38.15
N ARG A 68 21.93 18.21 -38.40
CA ARG A 68 22.27 16.90 -37.81
C ARG A 68 22.37 16.93 -36.28
N ARG A 69 22.88 18.03 -35.72
CA ARG A 69 22.94 18.21 -34.27
C ARG A 69 21.55 18.35 -33.64
N ALA A 70 20.67 19.15 -34.24
CA ALA A 70 19.30 19.31 -33.75
C ALA A 70 18.50 18.00 -33.80
N PHE A 71 18.67 17.19 -34.86
CA PHE A 71 18.06 15.86 -34.92
C PHE A 71 18.62 14.89 -33.86
N GLY A 72 19.92 14.92 -33.59
CA GLY A 72 20.54 14.12 -32.54
C GLY A 72 20.02 14.47 -31.14
N GLU A 73 19.99 15.76 -30.81
CA GLU A 73 19.48 16.27 -29.51
C GLU A 73 18.00 15.91 -29.32
N ALA A 74 17.18 16.00 -30.38
CA ALA A 74 15.78 15.59 -30.34
C ALA A 74 15.59 14.08 -30.13
N ALA A 75 16.42 13.25 -30.78
CA ALA A 75 16.37 11.80 -30.63
C ALA A 75 16.79 11.34 -29.22
N GLU A 76 17.82 11.96 -28.65
CA GLU A 76 18.27 11.70 -27.27
C GLU A 76 17.18 12.09 -26.25
N ALA A 77 16.57 13.26 -26.41
CA ALA A 77 15.47 13.70 -25.56
C ALA A 77 14.26 12.73 -25.64
N ALA A 78 13.90 12.27 -26.84
CA ALA A 78 12.82 11.31 -27.03
C ALA A 78 13.13 9.97 -26.34
N SER A 79 14.36 9.46 -26.48
CA SER A 79 14.79 8.22 -25.81
C SER A 79 14.73 8.35 -24.29
N ALA A 80 15.17 9.48 -23.73
CA ALA A 80 15.10 9.73 -22.29
C ALA A 80 13.66 9.79 -21.78
N MET A 81 12.73 10.37 -22.55
CA MET A 81 11.31 10.40 -22.21
C MET A 81 10.67 9.01 -22.22
N VAL A 82 11.02 8.17 -23.20
CA VAL A 82 10.54 6.77 -23.26
C VAL A 82 11.04 5.97 -22.06
N GLU A 83 12.31 6.12 -21.70
CA GLU A 83 12.90 5.48 -20.52
C GLU A 83 12.23 5.93 -19.21
N LEU A 84 12.02 7.24 -19.05
CA LEU A 84 11.33 7.80 -17.89
C LEU A 84 9.90 7.29 -17.78
N PHE A 85 9.16 7.28 -18.89
CA PHE A 85 7.79 6.76 -18.94
C PHE A 85 7.76 5.26 -18.61
N GLY A 86 8.68 4.48 -19.20
CA GLY A 86 8.79 3.04 -18.93
C GLY A 86 9.04 2.74 -17.45
N ARG A 87 10.00 3.44 -16.83
CA ARG A 87 10.27 3.34 -15.39
C ARG A 87 9.08 3.78 -14.54
N GLY A 88 8.37 4.81 -14.97
CA GLY A 88 7.14 5.29 -14.35
C GLY A 88 6.07 4.19 -14.31
N MET A 89 5.76 3.59 -15.46
CA MET A 89 4.73 2.55 -15.56
C MET A 89 5.10 1.28 -14.79
N VAL A 90 6.35 0.82 -14.88
CA VAL A 90 6.82 -0.34 -14.10
C VAL A 90 6.74 -0.04 -12.60
N GLY A 91 7.15 1.16 -12.17
CA GLY A 91 7.06 1.56 -10.77
C GLY A 91 5.63 1.64 -10.26
N LEU A 92 4.68 2.13 -11.06
CA LEU A 92 3.26 2.09 -10.72
C LEU A 92 2.72 0.67 -10.60
N GLY A 93 3.14 -0.26 -11.47
CA GLY A 93 2.79 -1.68 -11.35
C GLY A 93 3.34 -2.33 -10.07
N VAL A 94 4.59 -2.02 -9.70
CA VAL A 94 5.20 -2.45 -8.43
C VAL A 94 4.43 -1.88 -7.23
N LEU A 95 4.07 -0.60 -7.27
CA LEU A 95 3.30 0.05 -6.20
C LEU A 95 1.91 -0.58 -6.05
N TYR A 96 1.19 -0.80 -7.16
CA TYR A 96 -0.11 -1.48 -7.13
C TYR A 96 0.00 -2.89 -6.53
N THR A 97 1.05 -3.62 -6.90
CA THR A 97 1.32 -4.96 -6.35
C THR A 97 1.57 -4.92 -4.86
N ALA A 98 2.37 -3.95 -4.39
CA ALA A 98 2.60 -3.74 -2.96
C ALA A 98 1.32 -3.38 -2.22
N MET A 99 0.50 -2.46 -2.76
CA MET A 99 -0.79 -2.06 -2.17
C MET A 99 -1.76 -3.23 -2.05
N SER A 100 -1.90 -4.04 -3.11
CA SER A 100 -2.76 -5.23 -3.12
C SER A 100 -2.26 -6.28 -2.12
N MET A 101 -0.94 -6.53 -2.07
CA MET A 101 -0.36 -7.42 -1.06
C MET A 101 -0.62 -6.93 0.36
N GLU A 102 -0.42 -5.64 0.62
CA GLU A 102 -0.59 -5.04 1.95
C GLU A 102 -2.04 -5.09 2.42
N GLU A 103 -3.00 -4.79 1.55
CA GLU A 103 -4.42 -4.96 1.86
C GLU A 103 -4.74 -6.41 2.21
N TYR A 104 -4.28 -7.37 1.40
CA TYR A 104 -4.46 -8.79 1.66
C TYR A 104 -3.85 -9.19 3.02
N VAL A 105 -2.62 -8.77 3.31
CA VAL A 105 -1.93 -9.11 4.57
C VAL A 105 -2.65 -8.49 5.75
N TYR A 106 -3.02 -7.20 5.65
CA TYR A 106 -3.73 -6.47 6.69
C TYR A 106 -5.08 -7.14 6.99
N HIS A 107 -5.89 -7.35 5.96
CA HIS A 107 -7.24 -7.90 6.11
C HIS A 107 -7.20 -9.35 6.61
N ARG A 108 -6.36 -10.22 6.02
CA ARG A 108 -6.28 -11.64 6.42
C ARG A 108 -5.63 -11.85 7.78
N TYR A 109 -4.48 -11.22 8.03
CA TYR A 109 -3.68 -11.56 9.21
C TYR A 109 -3.95 -10.66 10.41
N PHE A 110 -4.35 -9.41 10.20
CA PHE A 110 -4.65 -8.49 11.30
C PHE A 110 -6.16 -8.44 11.55
N GLN A 111 -6.97 -8.08 10.56
CA GLN A 111 -8.41 -7.93 10.77
C GLN A 111 -9.11 -9.28 11.03
N HIS A 112 -8.76 -10.34 10.29
CA HIS A 112 -9.22 -11.72 10.53
C HIS A 112 -8.39 -12.51 11.56
N LEU A 113 -7.51 -11.83 12.30
CA LEU A 113 -6.69 -12.42 13.37
C LEU A 113 -5.83 -13.63 12.93
N GLY A 114 -5.56 -13.78 11.63
CA GLY A 114 -4.73 -14.86 11.10
C GLY A 114 -3.33 -14.89 11.73
N MET A 115 -2.79 -13.74 12.14
CA MET A 115 -1.51 -13.61 12.83
C MET A 115 -1.44 -14.44 14.12
N ASN A 116 -2.56 -14.63 14.82
CA ASN A 116 -2.60 -15.43 16.05
C ASN A 116 -2.43 -16.94 15.77
N LYS A 117 -2.69 -17.37 14.52
CA LYS A 117 -2.62 -18.77 14.08
C LYS A 117 -1.23 -19.16 13.56
N LEU A 118 -0.37 -18.19 13.23
CA LEU A 118 0.97 -18.44 12.69
C LEU A 118 1.93 -18.97 13.77
N ASP A 119 2.68 -20.03 13.44
CA ASP A 119 3.61 -20.69 14.38
C ASP A 119 4.68 -19.74 14.93
N PHE A 120 5.31 -18.94 14.05
CA PHE A 120 6.33 -18.01 14.49
C PHE A 120 5.75 -16.93 15.41
N SER A 121 4.54 -16.42 15.13
CA SER A 121 3.87 -15.43 15.96
C SER A 121 3.55 -16.02 17.34
N ARG A 122 3.04 -17.25 17.38
CA ARG A 122 2.84 -17.98 18.64
C ARG A 122 4.14 -18.14 19.41
N ALA A 123 5.23 -18.57 18.76
CA ALA A 123 6.53 -18.74 19.38
C ALA A 123 7.08 -17.44 19.97
N VAL A 124 7.07 -16.34 19.20
CA VAL A 124 7.52 -15.02 19.66
C VAL A 124 6.69 -14.53 20.83
N ARG A 125 5.35 -14.64 20.75
CA ARG A 125 4.47 -14.22 21.84
C ARG A 125 4.71 -15.02 23.12
N THR A 126 4.89 -16.33 23.01
CA THR A 126 5.23 -17.18 24.16
C THR A 126 6.58 -16.80 24.76
N GLN A 127 7.60 -16.58 23.92
CA GLN A 127 8.95 -16.22 24.38
C GLN A 127 8.97 -14.85 25.09
N LEU A 128 8.18 -13.90 24.61
CA LEU A 128 8.12 -12.54 25.16
C LEU A 128 6.96 -12.31 26.15
N SER A 129 6.20 -13.36 26.49
CA SER A 129 5.00 -13.28 27.35
C SER A 129 3.98 -12.23 26.87
N LEU A 130 3.79 -12.11 25.56
CA LEU A 130 2.85 -11.19 24.94
C LEU A 130 1.46 -11.83 24.79
N SER A 131 0.41 -11.03 24.97
CA SER A 131 -0.98 -11.44 24.72
C SER A 131 -1.24 -11.70 23.23
N THR A 132 -2.33 -12.39 22.91
CA THR A 132 -2.83 -12.50 21.53
C THR A 132 -3.18 -11.12 20.97
N TYR A 133 -2.95 -10.96 19.67
CA TYR A 133 -3.41 -9.77 18.97
C TYR A 133 -4.95 -9.69 19.07
N LYS A 134 -5.45 -8.49 19.39
CA LYS A 134 -6.88 -8.17 19.41
C LYS A 134 -7.21 -7.44 18.12
N GLY A 135 -8.34 -7.79 17.52
CA GLY A 135 -8.81 -7.17 16.28
C GLY A 135 -9.39 -5.79 16.52
N ASP A 136 -9.76 -5.14 15.43
CA ASP A 136 -10.42 -3.83 15.36
C ASP A 136 -11.95 -3.93 15.35
N GLY A 137 -12.53 -5.12 15.54
CA GLY A 137 -13.97 -5.37 15.41
C GLY A 137 -14.37 -6.01 14.10
N HIS A 138 -13.42 -6.21 13.18
CA HIS A 138 -13.76 -6.75 11.88
C HIS A 138 -14.31 -8.19 11.92
N VAL A 139 -13.84 -9.06 12.83
CA VAL A 139 -14.41 -10.41 12.99
C VAL A 139 -15.83 -10.35 13.53
N GLU A 140 -16.08 -9.47 14.49
CA GLU A 140 -17.41 -9.22 15.02
C GLU A 140 -18.33 -8.66 13.92
N HIS A 141 -17.82 -7.79 13.05
CA HIS A 141 -18.55 -7.24 11.91
C HIS A 141 -18.98 -8.34 10.90
N HIS A 142 -18.09 -9.29 10.59
CA HIS A 142 -18.45 -10.46 9.79
C HIS A 142 -19.59 -11.27 10.39
N ARG A 143 -19.61 -11.39 11.71
CA ARG A 143 -20.60 -12.19 12.42
C ARG A 143 -22.00 -11.57 12.37
N GLU A 144 -22.10 -10.24 12.46
CA GLU A 144 -23.39 -9.54 12.37
C GLU A 144 -23.86 -9.32 10.93
N THR A 145 -22.99 -9.52 9.94
CA THR A 145 -23.33 -9.30 8.53
C THR A 145 -24.18 -10.45 8.00
N LEU A 146 -25.38 -10.14 7.54
CA LEU A 146 -26.29 -11.05 6.87
C LEU A 146 -25.88 -11.26 5.40
N ASP A 147 -26.45 -12.29 4.79
CA ASP A 147 -26.14 -12.68 3.40
C ASP A 147 -26.48 -11.59 2.35
N ASP A 148 -27.46 -10.72 2.67
CA ASP A 148 -27.85 -9.54 1.89
C ASP A 148 -26.99 -8.29 2.18
N MET A 149 -25.91 -8.44 2.95
CA MET A 149 -24.99 -7.39 3.43
C MET A 149 -25.59 -6.43 4.48
N THR A 150 -26.82 -6.63 4.94
CA THR A 150 -27.34 -5.86 6.09
C THR A 150 -26.77 -6.39 7.42
N LEU A 151 -26.94 -5.65 8.51
CA LEU A 151 -26.43 -6.03 9.83
C LEU A 151 -27.56 -6.51 10.74
N ASP A 152 -27.42 -7.68 11.40
CA ASP A 152 -28.37 -8.18 12.39
C ASP A 152 -28.09 -7.56 13.77
N PRO A 153 -28.94 -6.67 14.29
CA PRO A 153 -28.72 -6.06 15.60
C PRO A 153 -28.82 -7.07 16.76
N ARG A 154 -29.41 -8.25 16.55
CA ARG A 154 -29.62 -9.26 17.61
C ARG A 154 -28.39 -10.13 17.86
N GLU A 155 -27.42 -10.19 16.94
CA GLU A 155 -26.15 -10.88 17.19
C GLU A 155 -25.40 -10.25 18.38
N ASN A 156 -25.65 -8.97 18.67
CA ASN A 156 -25.06 -8.26 19.78
C ASN A 156 -25.58 -8.73 21.16
N GLU A 157 -26.85 -9.12 21.24
CA GLU A 157 -27.48 -9.53 22.51
C GLU A 157 -26.90 -10.85 23.05
N ASN A 158 -26.31 -11.66 22.19
CA ASN A 158 -25.84 -13.00 22.50
C ASN A 158 -24.31 -13.11 22.67
N ASN A 159 -23.56 -12.00 22.57
CA ASN A 159 -22.10 -12.01 22.56
C ASN A 159 -21.47 -10.99 23.50
N ASN A 160 -20.61 -11.44 24.42
CA ASN A 160 -19.88 -10.55 25.34
C ASN A 160 -18.92 -9.57 24.63
N ASN A 161 -18.54 -9.84 23.37
CA ASN A 161 -17.74 -8.93 22.54
C ASN A 161 -18.57 -7.89 21.77
N ALA A 162 -19.90 -7.98 21.80
CA ALA A 162 -20.80 -7.04 21.12
C ALA A 162 -20.58 -5.58 21.56
N LEU A 163 -20.16 -5.40 22.82
CA LEU A 163 -19.82 -4.10 23.40
C LEU A 163 -18.75 -3.35 22.60
N MET A 164 -17.89 -4.05 21.85
CA MET A 164 -16.85 -3.41 21.04
C MET A 164 -17.42 -2.74 19.79
N LEU A 165 -18.44 -3.34 19.17
CA LEU A 165 -19.12 -2.76 17.99
C LEU A 165 -20.21 -1.77 18.36
N ASP A 166 -20.90 -1.97 19.50
CA ASP A 166 -21.94 -1.03 19.95
C ASP A 166 -21.40 0.37 20.24
N ALA A 167 -20.12 0.46 20.63
CA ALA A 167 -19.43 1.72 20.86
C ALA A 167 -18.91 2.38 19.57
N ASP A 168 -18.82 1.64 18.46
CA ASP A 168 -18.34 2.12 17.17
C ASP A 168 -19.53 2.33 16.21
N PRO A 169 -19.93 3.58 15.90
CA PRO A 169 -21.03 3.86 14.96
C PRO A 169 -20.75 3.35 13.54
N LEU A 170 -19.49 3.05 13.21
CA LEU A 170 -19.07 2.50 11.92
C LEU A 170 -18.85 0.98 11.99
N ARG A 171 -19.13 0.34 13.14
CA ARG A 171 -19.21 -1.11 13.33
C ARG A 171 -18.00 -1.88 12.76
N GLY A 172 -16.78 -1.36 12.91
CA GLY A 172 -15.57 -2.00 12.39
C GLY A 172 -15.43 -2.01 10.86
N THR A 173 -16.28 -1.26 10.14
CA THR A 173 -16.24 -1.16 8.67
C THR A 173 -15.33 -0.04 8.17
N ALA A 174 -15.00 0.94 9.01
CA ALA A 174 -14.17 2.06 8.62
C ALA A 174 -12.69 1.69 8.51
N PHE A 175 -11.98 2.42 7.65
CA PHE A 175 -10.52 2.47 7.58
C PHE A 175 -10.04 3.73 8.30
N PRO A 176 -9.73 3.64 9.61
CA PRO A 176 -9.40 4.80 10.43
C PRO A 176 -8.00 5.34 10.11
N TRP A 177 -7.69 6.53 10.63
CA TRP A 177 -6.36 7.12 10.49
C TRP A 177 -5.22 6.24 11.01
N VAL A 178 -5.46 5.47 12.06
CA VAL A 178 -4.46 4.55 12.60
C VAL A 178 -4.16 3.41 11.61
N ALA A 179 -5.18 2.86 10.94
CA ALA A 179 -5.00 1.87 9.88
C ALA A 179 -4.28 2.48 8.68
N THR A 180 -4.62 3.72 8.32
CA THR A 180 -3.92 4.51 7.27
C THR A 180 -2.43 4.65 7.58
N LEU A 181 -2.07 4.98 8.82
CA LEU A 181 -0.68 5.08 9.26
C LEU A 181 0.04 3.72 9.17
N TYR A 182 -0.59 2.64 9.64
CA TYR A 182 -0.02 1.30 9.58
C TYR A 182 0.23 0.86 8.14
N MET A 183 -0.78 0.96 7.27
CA MET A 183 -0.67 0.59 5.87
C MET A 183 0.34 1.47 5.11
N THR A 184 0.40 2.78 5.40
CA THR A 184 1.44 3.66 4.84
C THR A 184 2.84 3.18 5.22
N THR A 185 3.04 2.87 6.50
CA THR A 185 4.35 2.44 7.01
C THR A 185 4.77 1.09 6.42
N SER A 186 3.87 0.11 6.37
CA SER A 186 4.17 -1.22 5.83
C SER A 186 4.35 -1.18 4.31
N THR A 187 3.51 -0.43 3.58
CA THR A 187 3.67 -0.23 2.13
C THR A 187 5.00 0.43 1.81
N LEU A 188 5.42 1.45 2.58
CA LEU A 188 6.74 2.05 2.41
C LEU A 188 7.84 1.00 2.61
N LEU A 189 7.76 0.18 3.66
CA LEU A 189 8.75 -0.85 3.94
C LEU A 189 8.92 -1.83 2.76
N VAL A 190 7.82 -2.23 2.13
CA VAL A 190 7.85 -3.19 1.01
C VAL A 190 8.22 -2.51 -0.32
N ALA A 191 7.66 -1.35 -0.62
CA ALA A 191 7.79 -0.71 -1.94
C ALA A 191 9.08 0.10 -2.09
N TYR A 192 9.71 0.54 -0.99
CA TYR A 192 10.81 1.51 -1.05
C TYR A 192 12.03 0.97 -1.81
N LEU A 193 12.50 -0.25 -1.51
CA LEU A 193 13.66 -0.82 -2.19
C LEU A 193 13.39 -1.12 -3.68
N PRO A 194 12.30 -1.81 -4.06
CA PRO A 194 11.96 -2.03 -5.46
C PRO A 194 11.86 -0.73 -6.29
N LEU A 195 11.19 0.31 -5.75
CA LEU A 195 11.05 1.58 -6.46
C LEU A 195 12.38 2.34 -6.53
N SER A 196 13.23 2.24 -5.51
CA SER A 196 14.58 2.80 -5.54
C SER A 196 15.45 2.16 -6.63
N PHE A 197 15.34 0.83 -6.84
CA PHE A 197 16.04 0.14 -7.93
C PHE A 197 15.55 0.56 -9.33
N LEU A 198 14.33 1.08 -9.44
CA LEU A 198 13.81 1.69 -10.67
C LEU A 198 14.24 3.16 -10.84
N GLY A 199 15.08 3.68 -9.94
CA GLY A 199 15.62 5.04 -10.00
C GLY A 199 14.69 6.12 -9.46
N TRP A 200 13.63 5.75 -8.74
CA TRP A 200 12.75 6.75 -8.11
C TRP A 200 13.47 7.37 -6.90
N SER A 201 13.34 8.69 -6.75
CA SER A 201 13.89 9.39 -5.58
C SER A 201 13.05 9.10 -4.34
N SER A 202 13.65 9.17 -3.15
CA SER A 202 12.95 8.97 -1.87
C SER A 202 11.72 9.86 -1.72
N ALA A 203 11.81 11.12 -2.15
CA ALA A 203 10.69 12.06 -2.10
C ALA A 203 9.51 11.62 -2.98
N VAL A 204 9.81 11.12 -4.20
CA VAL A 204 8.77 10.57 -5.10
C VAL A 204 8.15 9.33 -4.49
N ILE A 205 8.96 8.39 -3.98
CA ILE A 205 8.49 7.14 -3.35
C ILE A 205 7.57 7.43 -2.17
N VAL A 206 7.97 8.33 -1.27
CA VAL A 206 7.14 8.70 -0.12
C VAL A 206 5.84 9.37 -0.58
N GLY A 207 5.93 10.33 -1.51
CA GLY A 207 4.76 11.06 -2.01
C GLY A 207 3.73 10.15 -2.68
N VAL A 208 4.17 9.25 -3.57
CA VAL A 208 3.27 8.34 -4.30
C VAL A 208 2.69 7.24 -3.42
N VAL A 209 3.44 6.72 -2.44
CA VAL A 209 2.90 5.74 -1.48
C VAL A 209 1.84 6.38 -0.59
N VAL A 210 2.11 7.57 -0.05
CA VAL A 210 1.12 8.31 0.76
C VAL A 210 -0.14 8.59 -0.07
N ALA A 211 0.02 9.06 -1.32
CA ALA A 211 -1.11 9.31 -2.19
C ALA A 211 -1.92 8.03 -2.51
N ALA A 212 -1.25 6.91 -2.77
CA ALA A 212 -1.89 5.63 -3.04
C ALA A 212 -2.68 5.10 -1.83
N VAL A 213 -2.12 5.19 -0.62
CA VAL A 213 -2.80 4.75 0.60
C VAL A 213 -3.98 5.65 0.95
N LEU A 214 -3.86 6.97 0.75
CA LEU A 214 -4.99 7.89 0.92
C LEU A 214 -6.12 7.58 -0.09
N LEU A 215 -5.78 7.25 -1.34
CA LEU A 215 -6.77 6.83 -2.34
C LEU A 215 -7.43 5.49 -1.96
N HIS A 216 -6.65 4.51 -1.48
CA HIS A 216 -7.17 3.24 -0.98
C HIS A 216 -8.17 3.46 0.17
N ALA A 217 -7.77 4.24 1.18
CA ALA A 217 -8.62 4.58 2.33
C ALA A 217 -9.89 5.32 1.91
N LEU A 218 -9.78 6.20 0.90
CA LEU A 218 -10.92 6.92 0.34
C LEU A 218 -11.92 5.97 -0.34
N VAL A 219 -11.44 5.02 -1.14
CA VAL A 219 -12.27 3.99 -1.78
C VAL A 219 -12.91 3.10 -0.72
N TRP A 220 -12.13 2.63 0.25
CA TRP A 220 -12.62 1.78 1.35
C TRP A 220 -13.75 2.47 2.11
N ASN A 221 -13.51 3.69 2.61
CA ASN A 221 -14.47 4.42 3.42
C ASN A 221 -15.70 4.86 2.62
N ALA A 222 -15.59 5.05 1.31
CA ALA A 222 -16.73 5.32 0.46
C ALA A 222 -17.57 4.07 0.15
N LEU A 223 -16.96 2.88 0.19
CA LEU A 223 -17.57 1.61 -0.21
C LEU A 223 -18.11 0.80 0.98
N HIS A 224 -17.24 0.46 1.93
CA HIS A 224 -17.50 -0.59 2.92
C HIS A 224 -18.58 -0.19 3.94
N PRO A 225 -18.55 0.97 4.63
CA PRO A 225 -19.68 1.36 5.47
C PRO A 225 -21.01 1.45 4.71
N ALA A 226 -20.98 2.03 3.51
CA ALA A 226 -22.18 2.28 2.72
C ALA A 226 -22.89 1.00 2.26
N MET A 227 -22.16 -0.10 1.99
CA MET A 227 -22.78 -1.37 1.61
C MET A 227 -23.57 -2.03 2.74
N HIS A 228 -23.29 -1.66 3.99
CA HIS A 228 -24.00 -2.12 5.19
C HIS A 228 -25.08 -1.12 5.65
N GLY A 229 -25.32 -0.05 4.88
CA GLY A 229 -26.27 1.01 5.25
C GLY A 229 -25.79 1.90 6.42
N LEU A 230 -24.48 1.90 6.70
CA LEU A 230 -23.87 2.72 7.76
C LEU A 230 -23.61 4.16 7.29
N PRO A 231 -23.48 5.12 8.22
CA PRO A 231 -23.19 6.51 7.87
C PRO A 231 -21.80 6.69 7.23
N ASP A 232 -21.64 7.80 6.53
CA ASP A 232 -20.36 8.22 5.96
C ASP A 232 -19.28 8.40 7.04
N VAL A 233 -18.05 7.98 6.74
CA VAL A 233 -16.90 8.16 7.63
C VAL A 233 -16.53 9.64 7.69
N PRO A 234 -16.51 10.27 8.88
CA PRO A 234 -16.07 11.65 9.02
C PRO A 234 -14.55 11.75 9.04
N ILE A 235 -14.04 12.93 8.67
CA ILE A 235 -12.59 13.24 8.66
C ILE A 235 -11.92 13.03 10.03
N THR A 236 -12.66 13.10 11.13
CA THR A 236 -12.14 12.89 12.49
C THR A 236 -11.81 11.42 12.76
N THR A 237 -12.40 10.48 12.01
CA THR A 237 -12.20 9.05 12.18
C THR A 237 -11.19 8.49 11.18
N GLY A 238 -11.29 8.92 9.92
CA GLY A 238 -10.41 8.46 8.83
C GLY A 238 -10.54 9.36 7.60
N VAL A 239 -10.03 8.90 6.45
CA VAL A 239 -10.23 9.59 5.17
C VAL A 239 -11.74 9.67 4.88
N PRO A 240 -12.31 10.85 4.60
CA PRO A 240 -13.76 11.03 4.62
C PRO A 240 -14.40 10.38 3.40
N SER A 241 -15.58 9.78 3.55
CA SER A 241 -16.27 9.09 2.44
C SER A 241 -16.79 10.04 1.35
N ALA A 242 -17.14 11.27 1.74
CA ALA A 242 -17.86 12.24 0.91
C ALA A 242 -17.27 12.49 -0.49
N PRO A 243 -15.93 12.58 -0.71
CA PRO A 243 -15.37 12.84 -2.03
C PRO A 243 -15.68 11.78 -3.09
N LEU A 244 -15.92 10.52 -2.69
CA LEU A 244 -16.30 9.43 -3.63
C LEU A 244 -17.72 8.91 -3.41
N ALA A 245 -18.54 9.57 -2.57
CA ALA A 245 -19.91 9.13 -2.31
C ALA A 245 -20.75 9.06 -3.61
N GLY A 246 -20.54 10.00 -4.55
CA GLY A 246 -21.20 10.00 -5.85
C GLY A 246 -20.78 8.87 -6.80
N LEU A 247 -19.74 8.09 -6.48
CA LEU A 247 -19.29 6.95 -7.27
C LEU A 247 -19.83 5.61 -6.77
N ARG A 248 -20.60 5.58 -5.67
CA ARG A 248 -21.12 4.34 -5.07
C ARG A 248 -21.96 3.50 -6.02
N ASP A 249 -22.63 4.13 -6.97
CA ASP A 249 -23.46 3.45 -7.98
C ASP A 249 -22.72 3.24 -9.31
N SER A 250 -21.42 3.53 -9.36
CA SER A 250 -20.59 3.28 -10.55
C SER A 250 -20.32 1.78 -10.75
N ALA A 251 -20.02 1.40 -12.00
CA ALA A 251 -19.64 0.03 -12.32
C ALA A 251 -18.40 -0.46 -11.54
N LEU A 252 -17.45 0.45 -11.25
CA LEU A 252 -16.28 0.12 -10.45
C LEU A 252 -16.67 -0.22 -9.01
N PHE A 253 -17.46 0.62 -8.35
CA PHE A 253 -17.91 0.35 -6.97
C PHE A 253 -18.84 -0.86 -6.90
N ALA A 254 -19.66 -1.10 -7.93
CA ALA A 254 -20.46 -2.33 -8.03
C ALA A 254 -19.57 -3.58 -8.08
N HIS A 255 -18.49 -3.56 -8.86
CA HIS A 255 -17.52 -4.65 -8.91
C HIS A 255 -16.83 -4.89 -7.56
N LEU A 256 -16.31 -3.84 -6.93
CA LEU A 256 -15.65 -3.96 -5.61
C LEU A 256 -16.64 -4.43 -4.53
N ARG A 257 -17.89 -3.95 -4.57
CA ARG A 257 -18.97 -4.40 -3.67
C ARG A 257 -19.24 -5.89 -3.84
N ASN A 258 -19.37 -6.38 -5.07
CA ASN A 258 -19.60 -7.81 -5.32
C ASN A 258 -18.41 -8.66 -4.88
N TYR A 259 -17.20 -8.17 -5.12
CA TYR A 259 -15.96 -8.82 -4.70
C TYR A 259 -15.91 -9.00 -3.16
N HIS A 260 -16.20 -7.92 -2.40
CA HIS A 260 -16.22 -7.96 -0.94
C HIS A 260 -17.45 -8.68 -0.37
N ALA A 261 -18.61 -8.60 -1.01
CA ALA A 261 -19.78 -9.39 -0.60
C ALA A 261 -19.51 -10.90 -0.67
N ALA A 262 -18.73 -11.35 -1.66
CA ALA A 262 -18.30 -12.74 -1.73
C ALA A 262 -17.42 -13.13 -0.53
N HIS A 263 -16.56 -12.23 -0.05
CA HIS A 263 -15.77 -12.43 1.18
C HIS A 263 -16.65 -12.63 2.42
N HIS A 264 -17.77 -11.90 2.55
CA HIS A 264 -18.73 -12.12 3.65
C HIS A 264 -19.56 -13.41 3.50
N ARG A 265 -19.80 -13.87 2.27
CA ARG A 265 -20.70 -15.01 2.00
C ARG A 265 -20.04 -16.38 2.08
N ILE A 266 -18.72 -16.46 1.93
CA ILE A 266 -17.98 -17.72 2.11
C ILE A 266 -17.91 -18.12 3.58
N GLU A 267 -17.88 -19.43 3.81
CA GLU A 267 -17.72 -19.97 5.15
C GLU A 267 -16.42 -19.47 5.80
N GLY A 268 -16.56 -18.84 6.98
CA GLY A 268 -15.45 -18.31 7.76
C GLY A 268 -14.72 -17.12 7.13
N SER A 269 -15.27 -16.52 6.07
CA SER A 269 -14.65 -15.38 5.37
C SER A 269 -13.22 -15.69 4.88
N HIS A 270 -13.02 -16.91 4.40
CA HIS A 270 -11.71 -17.47 4.03
C HIS A 270 -11.32 -17.30 2.54
N GLY A 271 -11.31 -16.07 2.05
CA GLY A 271 -11.04 -15.74 0.63
C GLY A 271 -11.47 -14.32 0.26
N ASN A 272 -11.06 -13.81 -0.90
CA ASN A 272 -11.33 -12.43 -1.34
C ASN A 272 -10.95 -11.36 -0.30
N TYR A 273 -9.73 -11.43 0.26
CA TYR A 273 -9.26 -10.46 1.26
C TYR A 273 -8.90 -9.08 0.67
N ASN A 274 -8.75 -8.93 -0.62
CA ASN A 274 -8.63 -7.61 -1.25
C ASN A 274 -10.01 -6.98 -1.40
N VAL A 275 -10.18 -5.73 -0.98
CA VAL A 275 -11.46 -5.02 -1.08
C VAL A 275 -11.38 -3.91 -2.11
N CYS A 276 -10.37 -3.04 -1.97
CA CYS A 276 -10.17 -1.86 -2.81
C CYS A 276 -9.09 -2.09 -3.88
N CYS A 277 -8.17 -3.02 -3.67
CA CYS A 277 -7.07 -3.32 -4.58
C CYS A 277 -7.01 -4.83 -4.90
N PRO A 278 -7.98 -5.38 -5.68
CA PRO A 278 -7.98 -6.77 -6.11
C PRO A 278 -6.70 -7.14 -6.87
N MET A 279 -6.13 -8.33 -6.63
CA MET A 279 -5.09 -9.02 -7.42
C MET A 279 -4.36 -10.06 -6.56
N PHE A 280 -4.04 -9.72 -5.31
CA PHE A 280 -3.16 -10.57 -4.50
C PHE A 280 -3.85 -11.87 -4.07
N ASP A 281 -5.16 -11.85 -3.88
CA ASP A 281 -5.97 -13.07 -3.73
C ASP A 281 -5.79 -14.05 -4.90
N GLU A 282 -5.79 -13.56 -6.14
CA GLU A 282 -5.56 -14.39 -7.33
C GLU A 282 -4.13 -14.95 -7.35
N LEU A 283 -3.15 -14.13 -6.95
CA LEU A 283 -1.74 -14.55 -6.91
C LEU A 283 -1.47 -15.64 -5.86
N VAL A 284 -2.21 -15.63 -4.74
CA VAL A 284 -2.00 -16.58 -3.63
C VAL A 284 -3.10 -17.64 -3.49
N GLY A 285 -4.03 -17.68 -4.44
CA GLY A 285 -5.06 -18.73 -4.52
C GLY A 285 -6.17 -18.61 -3.48
N THR A 286 -6.50 -17.39 -3.04
CA THR A 286 -7.64 -17.11 -2.16
C THR A 286 -8.79 -16.38 -2.84
N TYR A 287 -8.70 -16.16 -4.15
CA TYR A 287 -9.81 -15.66 -4.94
C TYR A 287 -10.88 -16.76 -5.12
N VAL A 288 -12.13 -16.44 -4.74
CA VAL A 288 -13.28 -17.35 -4.79
C VAL A 288 -14.34 -16.92 -5.80
N GLY A 289 -14.10 -15.86 -6.57
CA GLY A 289 -15.09 -15.33 -7.51
C GLY A 289 -16.13 -14.42 -6.84
N GLU A 290 -17.17 -14.09 -7.60
CA GLU A 290 -18.39 -13.48 -7.06
C GLU A 290 -19.33 -14.58 -6.56
N ILE A 291 -19.89 -14.40 -5.36
CA ILE A 291 -20.84 -15.34 -4.78
C ILE A 291 -22.18 -14.61 -4.63
N PRO A 292 -23.24 -15.08 -5.30
CA PRO A 292 -24.56 -14.47 -5.21
C PRO A 292 -25.14 -14.65 -3.81
N ALA A 293 -26.04 -13.75 -3.43
CA ALA A 293 -26.83 -13.93 -2.22
C ALA A 293 -27.63 -15.25 -2.31
N LYS A 294 -27.72 -15.96 -1.20
CA LYS A 294 -28.62 -17.10 -1.02
C LYS A 294 -30.04 -16.59 -1.22
N GLN A 295 -30.81 -17.29 -2.05
CA GLN A 295 -32.23 -16.95 -2.21
C GLN A 295 -32.92 -17.04 -0.84
N PRO A 296 -33.85 -16.12 -0.52
CA PRO A 296 -34.65 -16.25 0.68
C PRO A 296 -35.29 -17.62 0.68
N GLN A 297 -35.07 -18.42 1.73
CA GLN A 297 -35.83 -19.64 1.90
C GLN A 297 -37.29 -19.21 2.04
N VAL A 298 -38.08 -19.45 1.00
CA VAL A 298 -39.53 -19.25 1.05
C VAL A 298 -40.03 -20.28 2.07
N ALA A 299 -40.33 -19.78 3.27
CA ALA A 299 -40.90 -20.57 4.37
C ALA A 299 -42.31 -21.06 4.03
#